data_AF-A0A6J8EBK8-F1
#
_entry.id   AF-A0A6J8EBK8-F1
#
_cell.length_a   1.000
_cell.length_b   1.000
_cell.length_c   1.000
_cell.angle_alpha   90.00
_cell.angle_beta   90.00
_cell.angle_gamma   90.00
#
_symmetry.space_group_name_H-M   'P 1'
#
loop_
_entity.id
_entity.type
_entity.pdbx_description
1 polymer ?
#
loop_
_entity_poly.entity_id
_entity_poly.type
_entity_poly.pdbx_seq_one_letter_code
_entity_poly.pdbx_strand_id
1 'polypeptide(L)'
;MVQRRAARFATSTYSREPGTVTNIIRTLEWQTLESNWKSSRLSMFCKATHGQVAVNIPSVVRRPSNSTRQYNPEKLTQISTSTDAFKYSYIPRTITDWNSLLLEAFQATSLECFKEHLRRLQLETCFYPILIAFVNTEHAGDVCTAVSALWISPADQ
;
A
#
# COMPACT_ATOMS: atom_id res chain seq x y z
N MET A 1 -16.55 -8.81 5.06
CA MET A 1 -18.04 -8.79 4.93
C MET A 1 -18.62 -7.42 4.56
N VAL A 2 -18.10 -6.30 5.08
CA VAL A 2 -18.69 -4.96 4.86
C VAL A 2 -18.73 -4.55 3.38
N GLN A 3 -17.61 -4.65 2.66
CA GLN A 3 -17.57 -4.27 1.23
C GLN A 3 -18.53 -5.08 0.36
N ARG A 4 -18.66 -6.38 0.64
CA ARG A 4 -19.62 -7.26 -0.04
C ARG A 4 -21.07 -6.81 0.15
N ARG A 5 -21.43 -6.32 1.34
CA ARG A 5 -22.77 -5.79 1.62
C ARG A 5 -23.00 -4.45 0.92
N ALA A 6 -22.01 -3.55 0.97
CA ALA A 6 -22.06 -2.27 0.28
C ALA A 6 -22.19 -2.42 -1.25
N ALA A 7 -21.45 -3.37 -1.84
CA ALA A 7 -21.50 -3.66 -3.27
C ALA A 7 -22.90 -4.11 -3.72
N ARG A 8 -23.53 -5.02 -2.96
CA ARG A 8 -24.92 -5.45 -3.20
C ARG A 8 -25.92 -4.30 -3.11
N PHE A 9 -25.73 -3.42 -2.14
CA PHE A 9 -26.57 -2.23 -1.98
C PHE A 9 -26.44 -1.27 -3.16
N ALA A 10 -25.20 -1.00 -3.61
CA ALA A 10 -24.93 -0.11 -4.72
C ALA A 10 -25.52 -0.61 -6.05
N THR A 11 -25.45 -1.92 -6.33
CA THR A 11 -26.01 -2.50 -7.57
C THR A 11 -27.45 -3.00 -7.42
N SER A 12 -28.07 -2.80 -6.24
CA SER A 12 -29.39 -3.34 -5.89
C SER A 12 -29.57 -4.84 -6.20
N THR A 13 -28.47 -5.60 -6.23
CA THR A 13 -28.47 -7.02 -6.64
C THR A 13 -28.35 -7.91 -5.42
N TYR A 14 -29.41 -8.66 -5.11
CA TYR A 14 -29.49 -9.49 -3.92
C TYR A 14 -29.53 -10.99 -4.18
N SER A 15 -29.26 -11.43 -5.43
CA SER A 15 -29.21 -12.85 -5.79
C SER A 15 -28.30 -13.67 -4.85
N ARG A 16 -28.70 -14.91 -4.62
CA ARG A 16 -28.00 -15.90 -3.78
C ARG A 16 -27.09 -16.81 -4.59
N GLU A 17 -27.02 -16.62 -5.89
CA GLU A 17 -26.14 -17.39 -6.76
C GLU A 17 -24.67 -17.26 -6.34
N PRO A 18 -23.91 -18.37 -6.38
CA PRO A 18 -22.50 -18.34 -6.07
C PRO A 18 -21.75 -17.50 -7.11
N GLY A 19 -20.84 -16.64 -6.66
CA GLY A 19 -20.00 -15.81 -7.53
C GLY A 19 -20.58 -14.44 -7.90
N THR A 20 -21.88 -14.18 -7.75
CA THR A 20 -22.51 -12.88 -8.11
C THR A 20 -21.84 -11.69 -7.43
N VAL A 21 -21.58 -11.81 -6.12
CA VAL A 21 -20.95 -10.71 -5.35
C VAL A 21 -19.51 -10.47 -5.77
N THR A 22 -18.79 -11.54 -6.12
CA THR A 22 -17.42 -11.43 -6.61
C THR A 22 -17.39 -10.74 -7.96
N ASN A 23 -18.33 -11.07 -8.85
CA ASN A 23 -18.49 -10.39 -10.13
C ASN A 23 -18.84 -8.92 -9.92
N ILE A 24 -19.80 -8.59 -9.06
CA ILE A 24 -20.14 -7.20 -8.74
C ILE A 24 -18.92 -6.43 -8.23
N ILE A 25 -18.13 -7.00 -7.33
CA ILE A 25 -16.92 -6.32 -6.81
C ILE A 25 -15.88 -6.12 -7.91
N ARG A 26 -15.72 -7.09 -8.82
CA ARG A 26 -14.83 -6.94 -9.98
C ARG A 26 -15.32 -5.86 -10.93
N THR A 27 -16.62 -5.82 -11.22
CA THR A 27 -17.24 -4.79 -12.07
C THR A 27 -17.13 -3.40 -11.47
N LEU A 28 -17.20 -3.28 -10.14
CA LEU A 28 -17.08 -1.99 -9.44
C LEU A 28 -15.63 -1.50 -9.31
N GLU A 29 -14.64 -2.37 -9.50
CA GLU A 29 -13.20 -2.05 -9.38
C GLU A 29 -12.83 -1.32 -8.07
N TRP A 30 -13.57 -1.60 -6.99
CA TRP A 30 -13.35 -0.94 -5.70
C TRP A 30 -12.04 -1.40 -5.06
N GLN A 31 -11.27 -0.43 -4.56
CA GLN A 31 -10.12 -0.72 -3.68
C GLN A 31 -10.58 -1.48 -2.43
N THR A 32 -9.75 -2.39 -1.94
CA THR A 32 -10.07 -3.17 -0.73
C THR A 32 -10.15 -2.25 0.50
N LEU A 33 -10.93 -2.67 1.50
CA LEU A 33 -11.10 -1.87 2.72
C LEU A 33 -9.76 -1.72 3.46
N GLU A 34 -8.97 -2.79 3.48
CA GLU A 34 -7.64 -2.80 4.07
C GLU A 34 -6.71 -1.79 3.39
N SER A 35 -6.73 -1.74 2.07
CA SER A 35 -5.98 -0.76 1.27
C SER A 35 -6.38 0.67 1.62
N ASN A 36 -7.68 0.96 1.62
CA ASN A 36 -8.22 2.27 2.03
C ASN A 36 -7.81 2.65 3.46
N TRP A 37 -7.88 1.70 4.39
CA TRP A 37 -7.48 1.93 5.78
C TRP A 37 -5.99 2.20 5.92
N LYS A 38 -5.14 1.48 5.17
CA LYS A 38 -3.70 1.72 5.12
C LYS A 38 -3.41 3.12 4.58
N SER A 39 -4.05 3.52 3.47
CA SER A 39 -3.88 4.86 2.88
C SER A 39 -4.31 5.97 3.82
N SER A 40 -5.48 5.83 4.46
CA SER A 40 -6.00 6.81 5.41
C SER A 40 -5.09 6.97 6.63
N ARG A 41 -4.62 5.84 7.19
CA ARG A 41 -3.70 5.82 8.33
C ARG A 41 -2.36 6.50 8.00
N LEU A 42 -1.74 6.14 6.87
CA LEU A 42 -0.48 6.75 6.44
C LEU A 42 -0.64 8.24 6.11
N SER A 43 -1.78 8.63 5.50
CA SER A 43 -2.06 10.04 5.22
C SER A 43 -2.20 10.86 6.49
N MET A 44 -2.91 10.34 7.50
CA MET A 44 -3.04 10.99 8.81
C MET A 44 -1.69 11.12 9.51
N PHE A 45 -0.86 10.09 9.42
CA PHE A 45 0.49 10.11 9.97
C PHE A 45 1.39 11.14 9.28
N CYS A 46 1.38 11.21 7.95
CA CYS A 46 2.08 12.22 7.17
C CYS A 46 1.66 13.65 7.55
N LYS A 47 0.36 13.88 7.77
CA LYS A 47 -0.13 15.18 8.26
C LYS A 47 0.39 15.52 9.66
N ALA A 48 0.41 14.53 10.57
CA ALA A 48 0.91 14.72 11.92
C ALA A 48 2.42 15.01 11.92
N THR A 49 3.21 14.33 11.08
CA THR A 49 4.68 14.56 10.99
C THR A 49 5.01 15.93 10.42
N HIS A 50 4.19 16.44 9.50
CA HIS A 50 4.36 17.78 8.92
C HIS A 50 3.67 18.89 9.72
N GLY A 51 3.10 18.59 10.90
CA GLY A 51 2.42 19.58 11.74
C GLY A 51 1.15 20.18 11.13
N GLN A 52 0.57 19.53 10.11
CA GLN A 52 -0.67 19.96 9.45
C GLN A 52 -1.94 19.62 10.25
N VAL A 53 -1.78 18.87 11.35
CA VAL A 53 -2.87 18.46 12.24
C VAL A 53 -2.40 18.62 13.68
N ALA A 54 -3.31 19.05 14.57
CA ALA A 54 -3.10 19.17 16.02
C ALA A 54 -3.08 17.80 16.73
N VAL A 55 -2.24 16.88 16.25
CA VAL A 55 -1.98 15.58 16.89
C VAL A 55 -0.52 15.55 17.30
N ASN A 56 -0.29 15.48 18.60
CA ASN A 56 1.06 15.37 19.14
C ASN A 56 1.59 13.95 18.90
N ILE A 57 2.68 13.86 18.14
CA ILE A 57 3.40 12.60 17.97
C ILE A 57 4.15 12.29 19.27
N PRO A 58 3.98 11.10 19.86
CA PRO A 58 4.67 10.76 21.10
C PRO A 58 6.18 10.66 20.87
N SER A 59 6.96 11.01 21.89
CA SER A 59 8.44 11.02 21.85
C SER A 59 9.08 9.66 21.53
N VAL A 60 8.31 8.57 21.65
CA VAL A 60 8.70 7.21 21.26
C VAL A 60 8.94 7.11 19.75
N VAL A 61 8.24 7.93 18.95
CA VAL A 61 8.43 7.99 17.50
C VAL A 61 9.62 8.90 17.20
N ARG A 62 10.79 8.29 17.03
CA ARG A 62 12.05 9.00 16.75
C ARG A 62 12.73 8.44 15.52
N ARG A 63 13.51 9.27 14.83
CA ARG A 63 14.43 8.84 13.79
C ARG A 63 15.65 8.15 14.42
N PRO A 64 16.20 7.09 13.81
CA PRO A 64 17.46 6.49 14.27
C PRO A 64 18.58 7.53 14.31
N SER A 65 19.43 7.48 15.34
CA SER A 65 20.65 8.30 15.42
C SER A 65 21.77 7.79 14.51
N ASN A 66 21.71 6.51 14.13
CA ASN A 66 22.78 5.83 13.43
C ASN A 66 22.52 5.85 11.92
N SER A 67 23.27 6.67 11.19
CA SER A 67 23.20 6.77 9.74
C SER A 67 24.25 5.87 9.08
N THR A 68 23.82 4.70 8.59
CA THR A 68 24.64 3.88 7.68
C THR A 68 24.63 4.51 6.27
N ARG A 69 25.61 4.21 5.40
CA ARG A 69 25.74 4.78 4.05
C ARG A 69 24.51 4.65 3.13
N GLN A 70 23.55 3.78 3.49
CA GLN A 70 22.30 3.50 2.76
C GLN A 70 21.05 3.87 3.59
N TYR A 71 21.19 4.88 4.44
CA TYR A 71 20.15 5.33 5.38
C TYR A 71 19.12 6.25 4.70
N ASN A 72 17.84 5.94 4.86
CA ASN A 72 16.74 6.84 4.49
C ASN A 72 16.44 7.75 5.70
N PRO A 73 16.59 9.09 5.58
CA PRO A 73 16.39 10.02 6.69
C PRO A 73 14.96 10.03 7.25
N GLU A 74 13.98 9.57 6.46
CA GLU A 74 12.57 9.53 6.86
C GLU A 74 12.14 8.21 7.52
N LYS A 75 13.06 7.24 7.65
CA LYS A 75 12.80 6.03 8.42
C LYS A 75 12.72 6.32 9.92
N LEU A 76 11.76 5.66 10.56
CA LEU A 76 11.52 5.77 11.99
C LEU A 76 12.04 4.54 12.72
N THR A 77 12.44 4.70 13.97
CA THR A 77 12.84 3.58 14.82
C THR A 77 11.65 2.64 15.03
N GLN A 78 11.83 1.36 14.72
CA GLN A 78 10.81 0.35 14.92
C GLN A 78 10.60 0.11 16.43
N ILE A 79 9.34 0.16 16.86
CA ILE A 79 8.97 -0.09 18.25
C ILE A 79 8.83 -1.60 18.45
N SER A 80 9.50 -2.14 19.46
CA SER A 80 9.32 -3.54 19.86
C SER A 80 7.94 -3.72 20.51
N THR A 81 7.19 -4.72 20.06
CA THR A 81 5.84 -5.02 20.57
C THR A 81 5.80 -6.42 21.15
N SER A 82 5.42 -6.55 22.42
CA SER A 82 5.29 -7.84 23.12
C SER A 82 3.89 -8.47 22.99
N THR A 83 2.87 -7.68 22.64
CA THR A 83 1.48 -8.14 22.52
C THR A 83 0.87 -7.75 21.18
N ASP A 84 -0.05 -8.59 20.67
CA ASP A 84 -0.78 -8.30 19.44
C ASP A 84 -1.65 -7.04 19.55
N ALA A 85 -2.26 -6.82 20.72
CA ALA A 85 -3.03 -5.61 20.98
C ALA A 85 -2.18 -4.34 20.77
N PHE A 86 -0.94 -4.34 21.26
CA PHE A 86 -0.03 -3.23 21.03
C PHE A 86 0.50 -3.20 19.59
N LYS A 87 0.88 -4.34 19.02
CA LYS A 87 1.34 -4.46 17.62
C LYS A 87 0.36 -3.87 16.60
N TYR A 88 -0.93 -4.14 16.78
CA TYR A 88 -1.98 -3.64 15.88
C TYR A 88 -2.54 -2.26 16.28
N SER A 89 -2.03 -1.66 17.36
CA SER A 89 -2.34 -0.27 17.69
C SER A 89 -1.78 0.69 16.63
N TYR A 90 -2.28 1.93 16.65
CA TYR A 90 -2.03 2.90 15.57
C TYR A 90 -0.54 3.12 15.29
N ILE A 91 0.26 3.44 16.30
CA ILE A 91 1.66 3.86 16.13
C ILE A 91 2.57 2.74 15.61
N PRO A 92 2.76 1.60 16.31
CA PRO A 92 3.69 0.56 15.87
C PRO A 92 3.31 -0.01 14.49
N ARG A 93 2.00 -0.22 14.23
CA ARG A 93 1.53 -0.65 12.92
C ARG A 93 1.85 0.36 11.81
N THR A 94 1.63 1.65 12.07
CA THR A 94 1.91 2.71 11.09
C THR A 94 3.39 2.85 10.81
N ILE A 95 4.25 2.75 11.83
CA ILE A 95 5.70 2.83 11.66
C ILE A 95 6.21 1.70 10.75
N THR A 96 5.70 0.49 10.92
CA THR A 96 6.06 -0.64 10.03
C THR A 96 5.70 -0.32 8.58
N ASP A 97 4.45 0.09 8.33
CA ASP A 97 3.99 0.43 6.98
C ASP A 97 4.74 1.64 6.39
N TRP A 98 5.04 2.65 7.22
CA TRP A 98 5.79 3.85 6.85
C TRP A 98 7.22 3.52 6.44
N ASN A 99 7.91 2.66 7.20
CA ASN A 99 9.28 2.26 6.91
C ASN A 99 9.40 1.38 5.65
N SER A 100 8.30 0.77 5.20
CA SER A 100 8.22 0.04 3.93
C SER A 100 7.99 0.94 2.72
N LEU A 101 7.76 2.25 2.90
CA LEU A 101 7.58 3.18 1.79
C LEU A 101 8.91 3.44 1.05
N LEU A 102 8.80 3.65 -0.26
CA LEU A 102 9.91 4.06 -1.12
C LEU A 102 10.29 5.52 -0.87
N LEU A 103 11.52 5.88 -1.22
CA LEU A 103 12.03 7.24 -1.03
C LEU A 103 11.17 8.30 -1.76
N GLU A 104 10.64 7.94 -2.94
CA GLU A 104 9.75 8.77 -3.76
C GLU A 104 8.50 9.22 -3.00
N ALA A 105 7.94 8.36 -2.14
CA ALA A 105 6.75 8.69 -1.36
C ALA A 105 7.04 9.85 -0.37
N PHE A 106 8.26 9.93 0.14
CA PHE A 106 8.66 10.97 1.10
C PHE A 106 8.98 12.31 0.44
N GLN A 107 9.39 12.30 -0.83
CA GLN A 107 9.68 13.51 -1.59
C GLN A 107 8.40 14.22 -2.09
N ALA A 108 7.23 13.61 -1.90
CA ALA A 108 5.96 14.21 -2.27
C ALA A 108 5.69 15.50 -1.46
N THR A 109 5.79 16.65 -2.14
CA THR A 109 5.59 17.98 -1.53
C THR A 109 4.14 18.23 -1.10
N SER A 110 3.18 17.51 -1.70
CA SER A 110 1.75 17.64 -1.41
C SER A 110 1.14 16.33 -0.92
N LEU A 111 0.10 16.45 -0.08
CA LEU A 111 -0.66 15.31 0.42
C LEU A 111 -1.32 14.52 -0.73
N GLU A 112 -1.76 15.20 -1.78
CA GLU A 112 -2.40 14.55 -2.92
C GLU A 112 -1.40 13.72 -3.72
N CYS A 113 -0.18 14.23 -3.94
CA CYS A 113 0.90 13.44 -4.53
C CYS A 113 1.25 12.22 -3.67
N PHE A 114 1.26 12.37 -2.35
CA PHE A 114 1.50 11.25 -1.43
C PHE A 114 0.40 10.18 -1.53
N LYS A 115 -0.88 10.59 -1.54
CA LYS A 115 -2.01 9.66 -1.69
C LYS A 115 -1.96 8.91 -3.02
N GLU A 116 -1.62 9.61 -4.11
CA GLU A 116 -1.50 8.98 -5.42
C GLU A 116 -0.37 7.95 -5.44
N HIS A 117 0.77 8.27 -4.84
CA HIS A 117 1.87 7.33 -4.68
C HIS A 117 1.46 6.09 -3.87
N LEU A 118 0.69 6.27 -2.78
CA LEU A 118 0.14 5.15 -2.01
C LEU A 118 -0.83 4.29 -2.84
N ARG A 119 -1.68 4.90 -3.69
CA ARG A 119 -2.56 4.14 -4.60
C ARG A 119 -1.74 3.30 -5.57
N ARG A 120 -0.67 3.85 -6.14
CA ARG A 120 0.22 3.13 -7.07
C ARG A 120 0.87 1.92 -6.42
N LEU A 121 1.44 2.07 -5.22
CA LEU A 121 2.04 0.95 -4.47
C LEU A 121 1.03 -0.16 -4.13
N GLN A 122 -0.23 0.21 -3.91
CA GLN A 122 -1.30 -0.74 -3.63
C GLN A 122 -1.71 -1.55 -4.85
N LEU A 123 -1.68 -0.95 -6.05
CA LEU A 123 -1.94 -1.66 -7.30
C LEU A 123 -0.91 -2.76 -7.55
N GLU A 124 0.37 -2.49 -7.27
CA GLU A 124 1.43 -3.51 -7.42
C GLU A 124 1.21 -4.68 -6.46
N THR A 125 0.91 -4.42 -5.18
CA THR A 125 0.63 -5.51 -4.20
C THR A 125 -0.63 -6.32 -4.50
N CYS A 126 -1.61 -5.76 -5.22
CA CYS A 126 -2.78 -6.49 -5.70
C CYS A 126 -2.52 -7.31 -6.97
N PHE A 127 -1.43 -7.03 -7.71
CA PHE A 127 -0.95 -7.83 -8.85
C PHE A 127 0.07 -8.91 -8.46
N TYR A 128 0.63 -8.86 -7.24
CA TYR A 128 1.65 -9.80 -6.76
C TYR A 128 1.23 -11.24 -6.38
N PRO A 129 -0.03 -11.72 -6.41
CA PRO A 129 -0.24 -13.16 -6.42
C PRO A 129 0.13 -13.82 -7.77
N ILE A 130 0.30 -13.03 -8.85
CA ILE A 130 0.64 -13.56 -10.19
C ILE A 130 2.16 -13.48 -10.45
N LEU A 131 2.83 -12.41 -10.01
CA LEU A 131 4.27 -12.21 -10.27
C LEU A 131 5.18 -13.14 -9.45
N ILE A 132 4.81 -13.53 -8.22
CA ILE A 132 5.59 -14.50 -7.43
C ILE A 132 5.45 -15.93 -7.99
N ALA A 133 4.34 -16.23 -8.69
CA ALA A 133 4.18 -17.51 -9.38
C ALA A 133 5.04 -17.59 -10.66
N PHE A 134 5.25 -16.46 -11.36
CA PHE A 134 6.01 -16.43 -12.61
C PHE A 134 7.54 -16.42 -12.39
N VAL A 135 8.02 -15.74 -11.33
CA VAL A 135 9.47 -15.67 -11.03
C VAL A 135 10.05 -16.99 -10.50
N ASN A 136 9.21 -17.91 -10.00
CA ASN A 136 9.68 -19.19 -9.44
C ASN A 136 9.61 -20.39 -10.41
N THR A 137 9.23 -20.18 -11.67
CA THR A 137 9.11 -21.28 -12.66
C THR A 137 10.15 -21.30 -13.78
N GLU A 138 11.11 -20.37 -13.82
CA GLU A 138 12.14 -20.39 -14.86
C GLU A 138 13.54 -20.41 -14.25
N HIS A 139 14.01 -21.62 -13.96
CA HIS A 139 15.43 -21.91 -13.97
C HIS A 139 15.92 -21.96 -15.42
N ALA A 140 17.03 -21.26 -15.65
CA ALA A 140 17.94 -21.30 -16.80
C ALA A 140 17.59 -20.42 -18.02
N GLY A 141 18.33 -19.30 -18.15
CA GLY A 141 18.60 -18.64 -19.43
C GLY A 141 18.18 -17.16 -19.51
N ASP A 142 19.18 -16.27 -19.45
CA ASP A 142 19.20 -14.94 -20.09
C ASP A 142 18.17 -13.87 -19.70
N VAL A 143 18.48 -13.11 -18.65
CA VAL A 143 17.67 -11.99 -18.13
C VAL A 143 17.98 -10.63 -18.80
N CYS A 144 18.83 -10.57 -19.82
CA CYS A 144 19.29 -9.26 -20.35
C CYS A 144 18.42 -8.62 -21.44
N THR A 145 17.38 -9.28 -21.97
CA THR A 145 16.66 -8.75 -23.15
C THR A 145 15.15 -8.58 -22.95
N ALA A 146 14.54 -9.14 -21.91
CA ALA A 146 13.07 -9.20 -21.78
C ALA A 146 12.42 -7.91 -21.23
N VAL A 147 13.14 -7.08 -20.46
CA VAL A 147 12.54 -5.89 -19.81
C VAL A 147 12.33 -4.73 -20.79
N SER A 148 13.05 -4.70 -21.91
CA SER A 148 12.90 -3.64 -22.93
C SER A 148 11.78 -3.91 -23.96
N ALA A 149 11.19 -5.11 -23.98
CA ALA A 149 10.25 -5.52 -25.02
C ALA A 149 8.76 -5.38 -24.63
N LEU A 150 8.43 -5.09 -23.37
CA LEU A 150 7.02 -5.05 -22.90
C LEU A 150 6.42 -3.63 -22.77
N TRP A 151 7.12 -2.58 -23.22
CA TRP A 151 6.62 -1.19 -23.23
C TRP A 151 6.60 -0.55 -24.62
N ILE A 152 6.45 -1.34 -25.69
CA ILE A 152 6.04 -0.84 -26.99
C ILE A 152 4.61 -1.35 -27.27
N SER A 153 3.66 -0.46 -27.01
CA SER A 153 2.26 -0.58 -27.41
C SER A 153 2.16 -0.67 -28.94
N PRO A 154 1.48 -1.65 -29.55
CA PRO A 154 1.04 -1.56 -30.92
C PRO A 154 -0.40 -1.02 -30.93
N ALA A 155 -0.53 0.28 -31.22
CA ALA A 155 -1.78 0.85 -31.71
C ALA A 155 -1.43 1.94 -32.75
N ASP A 156 -2.13 1.87 -33.88
CA ASP A 156 -2.22 2.81 -35.00
C ASP A 156 -1.13 2.80 -36.09
N GLN A 157 -1.21 1.82 -37.01
CA GLN A 157 -1.64 2.02 -38.42
C GLN A 157 -1.73 0.70 -39.20
#